data_AF-A0A7V7WLZ1-F1
#
_entry.id   AF-A0A7V7WLZ1-F1
#
_cell.length_a   1.000
_cell.length_b   1.000
_cell.length_c   1.000
_cell.angle_alpha   90.00
_cell.angle_beta   90.00
_cell.angle_gamma   90.00
#
_symmetry.space_group_name_H-M   'P 1'
#
loop_
_entity.id
_entity.type
_entity.pdbx_description
1 polymer ?
#
loop_
_entity_poly.entity_id
_entity_poly.type
_entity_poly.pdbx_seq_one_letter_code
_entity_poly.pdbx_strand_id
1 'polypeptide(L)' 'MTKIDAFQGYRYNPEKVGELAAVMAPPYDVIDPPMQDKLYA' A
#
# COMPACT_ATOMS: atom_id res chain seq x y z
N MET A 1 -25.94 -24.05 -8.73
CA MET A 1 -25.15 -23.80 -7.50
C MET A 1 -24.14 -22.72 -7.85
N THR A 2 -24.13 -21.58 -7.15
CA THR A 2 -23.25 -20.45 -7.48
C THR A 2 -21.82 -20.79 -7.11
N LYS A 3 -20.88 -20.51 -8.02
CA LYS A 3 -19.44 -20.72 -7.82
C LYS A 3 -18.83 -19.40 -7.33
N ILE A 4 -18.12 -19.44 -6.22
CA ILE A 4 -17.36 -18.30 -5.69
C ILE A 4 -15.89 -18.68 -5.86
N ASP A 5 -15.16 -17.87 -6.61
CA ASP A 5 -13.73 -18.02 -6.83
C ASP A 5 -12.98 -16.87 -6.15
N ALA A 6 -11.81 -17.16 -5.60
CA ALA A 6 -10.95 -16.15 -4.99
C ALA A 6 -10.25 -15.30 -6.06
N PHE A 7 -9.92 -14.05 -5.72
CA PHE A 7 -9.06 -13.23 -6.56
C PHE A 7 -7.60 -13.69 -6.46
N GLN A 8 -6.89 -13.63 -7.59
CA GLN A 8 -5.46 -13.88 -7.62
C GLN A 8 -4.72 -12.71 -6.93
N GLY A 9 -4.02 -13.02 -5.84
CA GLY A 9 -3.16 -12.04 -5.17
C GLY A 9 -1.83 -11.84 -5.89
N TYR A 10 -1.32 -10.61 -5.86
CA TYR A 10 0.04 -10.25 -6.28
C TYR A 10 0.90 -9.93 -5.06
N ARG A 11 2.21 -10.15 -5.18
CA ARG A 11 3.22 -9.76 -4.18
C ARG A 11 4.39 -9.07 -4.88
N TYR A 12 5.08 -8.18 -4.17
CA TYR A 12 6.31 -7.57 -4.66
C TYR A 12 7.41 -8.62 -4.81
N ASN A 13 8.31 -8.41 -5.78
CA ASN A 13 9.53 -9.19 -5.92
C ASN A 13 10.60 -8.64 -4.94
N PRO A 14 11.02 -9.39 -3.91
CA PRO A 14 12.00 -8.91 -2.91
C PRO A 14 13.34 -8.48 -3.52
N GLU A 15 13.81 -9.15 -4.58
CA GLU A 15 15.07 -8.84 -5.25
C GLU A 15 15.03 -7.48 -5.96
N LYS A 16 13.84 -7.02 -6.35
CA LYS A 16 13.65 -5.74 -7.04
C LYS A 16 13.36 -4.59 -6.08
N VAL A 17 12.62 -4.85 -5.00
CA VAL A 17 12.12 -3.79 -4.12
C VAL A 17 13.00 -3.56 -2.88
N GLY A 18 13.81 -4.54 -2.49
CA GLY A 18 14.57 -4.47 -1.25
C GLY A 18 13.63 -4.35 -0.04
N GLU A 19 13.75 -3.25 0.70
CA GLU A 19 12.94 -2.97 1.89
C GLU A 19 11.47 -2.72 1.53
N LEU A 20 10.59 -3.65 1.91
CA LEU A 20 9.15 -3.57 1.62
C LEU A 20 8.51 -2.28 2.14
N ALA A 21 8.96 -1.78 3.31
CA ALA A 21 8.48 -0.55 3.91
C ALA A 21 8.79 0.70 3.06
N ALA A 22 9.80 0.65 2.19
CA ALA A 22 10.13 1.74 1.27
C ALA A 22 9.17 1.83 0.07
N VAL A 23 8.42 0.76 -0.22
CA VAL A 23 7.49 0.65 -1.36
C VAL A 23 6.04 0.43 -0.94
N MET A 24 5.75 0.56 0.35
CA MET A 24 4.40 0.47 0.90
C MET A 24 4.06 1.71 1.71
N ALA A 25 2.86 2.24 1.50
CA ALA A 25 2.32 3.23 2.42
C ALA A 25 1.97 2.53 3.75
N PRO A 26 2.16 3.21 4.90
CA PRO A 26 1.67 2.69 6.16
C PRO A 26 0.14 2.54 6.11
N PRO A 27 -0.46 1.63 6.91
CA PRO A 27 -1.91 1.57 7.06
C PRO A 27 -2.45 2.93 7.54
N TYR A 28 -3.69 3.27 7.13
CA TYR A 28 -4.31 4.61 7.18
C TYR A 28 -4.11 5.43 8.49
N ASP A 29 -4.27 6.76 8.37
CA ASP A 29 -4.16 7.79 9.44
C ASP A 29 -2.75 8.15 9.92
N VAL A 30 -1.76 8.20 9.02
CA VAL A 30 -0.39 8.67 9.35
C VAL A 30 -0.14 10.14 8.95
N ILE A 31 -1.06 10.74 8.20
CA ILE A 31 -0.93 12.14 7.77
C ILE A 31 -1.68 13.01 8.78
N ASP A 32 -0.93 13.78 9.57
CA ASP A 32 -1.50 14.82 10.41
C ASP A 32 -1.92 16.05 9.57
N PRO A 33 -2.77 16.95 10.10
CA PRO A 33 -3.22 18.12 9.33
C PRO A 33 -2.07 18.97 8.77
N PRO A 34 -0.97 19.24 9.52
CA PRO A 34 0.19 19.94 8.97
C PRO A 34 0.86 19.25 7.79
N MET A 35 0.93 17.91 7.77
CA MET A 35 1.48 17.15 6.66
C MET A 35 0.53 17.15 5.45
N GLN A 36 -0.78 17.12 5.68
CA GLN A 36 -1.78 17.22 4.62
C GLN A 36 -1.65 18.55 3.86
N ASP A 37 -1.58 19.67 4.59
CA ASP A 37 -1.42 21.00 4.00
C ASP A 37 -0.17 21.09 3.11
N LYS A 38 0.94 20.44 3.50
CA LYS A 38 2.18 20.39 2.71
C LYS A 38 2.06 19.58 1.44
N LEU A 39 1.30 18.48 1.45
CA LEU A 39 1.14 17.59 0.29
C LEU A 39 0.14 18.13 -0.74
N TYR A 40 -0.70 19.09 -0.36
CA TYR A 40 -1.66 19.76 -1.24
C TYR A 40 -1.10 21.03 -1.92
N ALA A 41 0.07 21.51 -1.51
CA ALA A 41 0.76 22.65 -2.12
C ALA A 41 1.54 22.26 -3.38
#